data_AF-A0A212J312-F1
#
_entry.id   AF-A0A212J312-F1
#
_cell.length_a   1.000
_cell.length_b   1.000
_cell.length_c   1.000
_cell.angle_alpha   90.00
_cell.angle_beta   90.00
_cell.angle_gamma   90.00
#
_symmetry.space_group_name_H-M   'P 1'
#
loop_
_entity.id
_entity.type
_entity.pdbx_description
1 polymer ?
#
loop_
_entity_poly.entity_id
_entity_poly.type
_entity_poly.pdbx_seq_one_letter_code
_entity_poly.pdbx_strand_id
1 'polypeptide(L)'
;MDNLKDTVQDYYNQYPVILPLFCIAIGIFFLLACIFDWNWMFGDVNTTTYNLKKIDGLVNMFGRKTARVLTATGAIFIIILGIGLAIIILY
;
A
#
# COMPACT_ATOMS: atom_id res chain seq x y z
N MET A 1 -20.50 17.94 12.30
CA MET A 1 -19.55 16.91 11.78
C MET A 1 -20.29 15.66 11.32
N ASP A 2 -21.54 15.46 11.74
CA ASP A 2 -22.36 14.29 11.36
C ASP A 2 -22.69 14.23 9.86
N ASN A 3 -23.03 15.36 9.24
CA ASN A 3 -23.32 15.45 7.80
C ASN A 3 -22.19 14.95 6.88
N LEU A 4 -20.93 15.04 7.31
CA LEU A 4 -19.77 14.65 6.50
C LEU A 4 -19.60 13.13 6.49
N LYS A 5 -19.92 12.48 7.61
CA LYS A 5 -19.85 11.02 7.73
C LYS A 5 -20.96 10.36 6.92
N ASP A 6 -22.17 10.90 7.00
CA ASP A 6 -23.33 10.42 6.24
C ASP A 6 -23.13 10.59 4.73
N THR A 7 -22.60 11.76 4.29
CA THR A 7 -22.29 11.98 2.86
C THR A 7 -21.22 11.01 2.35
N VAL A 8 -20.21 10.71 3.16
CA VAL A 8 -19.17 9.74 2.79
C VAL A 8 -19.74 8.32 2.75
N GLN A 9 -20.61 7.96 3.69
CA GLN A 9 -21.28 6.66 3.72
C GLN A 9 -22.19 6.49 2.50
N ASP A 10 -22.98 7.50 2.15
CA ASP A 10 -23.84 7.49 0.97
C ASP A 10 -23.02 7.35 -0.31
N TYR A 11 -21.87 8.01 -0.41
CA TYR A 11 -20.99 7.89 -1.56
C TYR A 11 -20.40 6.48 -1.72
N TYR A 12 -19.99 5.84 -0.61
CA TYR A 12 -19.53 4.45 -0.63
C TYR A 12 -20.66 3.47 -0.97
N ASN A 13 -21.88 3.72 -0.51
CA ASN A 13 -23.05 2.92 -0.87
C ASN A 13 -23.41 3.07 -2.36
N GLN A 14 -23.23 4.28 -2.91
CA GLN A 14 -23.56 4.58 -4.30
C GLN A 14 -22.51 4.04 -5.28
N TYR A 15 -21.25 3.92 -4.85
CA TYR A 15 -20.15 3.39 -5.66
C TYR A 15 -19.30 2.38 -4.87
N PRO A 16 -19.82 1.17 -4.62
CA PRO A 16 -19.16 0.20 -3.74
C PRO A 16 -17.85 -0.33 -4.34
N VAL A 17 -17.63 -0.15 -5.65
CA VAL A 17 -16.41 -0.54 -6.37
C VAL A 17 -15.23 0.40 -6.10
N ILE A 18 -15.44 1.60 -5.54
CA ILE A 18 -14.35 2.57 -5.29
C ILE A 18 -13.34 2.06 -4.29
N LEU A 19 -13.80 1.45 -3.19
CA LEU A 19 -12.93 0.93 -2.13
C LEU A 19 -11.99 -0.19 -2.63
N PRO A 20 -12.46 -1.25 -3.32
CA PRO A 20 -11.56 -2.25 -3.87
C PRO A 20 -10.65 -1.70 -4.98
N LEU A 21 -11.13 -0.76 -5.81
CA LEU A 21 -10.30 -0.11 -6.82
C LEU A 21 -9.13 0.67 -6.19
N PHE A 22 -9.40 1.38 -5.09
CA PHE A 22 -8.39 2.11 -4.33
C PHE A 22 -7.34 1.18 -3.71
N CYS A 23 -7.77 0.04 -3.15
CA CYS A 23 -6.85 -0.98 -2.64
C CYS A 23 -5.93 -1.54 -3.75
N ILE A 24 -6.49 -1.83 -4.93
CA ILE A 24 -5.70 -2.30 -6.09
C ILE A 24 -4.70 -1.23 -6.53
N ALA A 25 -5.13 0.02 -6.65
CA ALA A 25 -4.27 1.13 -7.06
C ALA A 25 -3.10 1.35 -6.09
N ILE A 26 -3.35 1.30 -4.78
CA ILE A 26 -2.31 1.36 -3.75
C ILE A 26 -1.34 0.19 -3.89
N GLY A 27 -1.85 -1.03 -4.04
CA GLY A 27 -1.00 -2.21 -4.19
C GLY A 27 -0.10 -2.13 -5.43
N ILE A 28 -0.62 -1.68 -6.57
CA ILE A 28 0.17 -1.46 -7.79
C ILE A 28 1.23 -0.38 -7.55
N PHE A 29 0.89 0.72 -6.88
CA PHE A 29 1.83 1.78 -6.57
C PHE A 29 3.01 1.28 -5.71
N PHE A 30 2.73 0.49 -4.67
CA PHE A 30 3.78 -0.14 -3.86
C PHE A 30 4.64 -1.11 -4.67
N LEU A 31 4.05 -1.87 -5.59
CA LEU A 31 4.77 -2.79 -6.46
C LEU A 31 5.70 -2.03 -7.43
N LEU A 32 5.23 -0.92 -8.01
CA LEU A 32 6.06 -0.04 -8.84
C LEU A 32 7.20 0.60 -8.04
N ALA A 33 6.91 1.07 -6.83
CA ALA A 33 7.94 1.60 -5.93
C ALA A 33 9.03 0.55 -5.61
N CYS A 34 8.66 -0.72 -5.45
CA CYS A 34 9.59 -1.85 -5.31
C CYS A 34 10.43 -2.10 -6.57
N ILE A 35 9.82 -2.04 -7.75
CA ILE A 35 10.51 -2.27 -9.03
C ILE A 35 11.51 -1.16 -9.31
N PHE A 36 11.09 0.10 -9.19
CA PHE A 36 11.92 1.28 -9.45
C PHE A 36 12.92 1.59 -8.33
N ASP A 37 12.93 0.78 -7.26
CA ASP A 37 13.82 0.89 -6.12
C ASP A 37 13.89 2.33 -5.58
N TRP A 38 12.70 2.91 -5.38
CA TRP A 38 12.55 4.30 -5.02
C TRP A 38 13.23 4.63 -3.69
N ASN A 39 14.26 5.48 -3.74
CA ASN A 39 15.08 5.87 -2.59
C ASN A 39 14.25 6.51 -1.45
N TRP A 40 13.12 7.16 -1.75
CA TRP A 40 12.24 7.73 -0.72
C TRP A 40 11.52 6.65 0.11
N MET A 41 11.29 5.47 -0.46
CA MET A 41 10.60 4.35 0.17
C MET A 41 11.58 3.40 0.88
N PHE A 42 12.77 3.16 0.31
CA PHE A 42 13.76 2.22 0.86
C PHE A 42 14.99 2.86 1.51
N GLY A 43 15.09 4.19 1.53
CA GLY A 43 16.23 4.87 2.13
C GLY A 43 17.51 4.81 1.30
N ASP A 44 18.54 5.52 1.79
CA ASP A 44 19.86 5.55 1.20
C ASP A 44 20.80 4.58 1.93
N VAL A 45 21.64 3.85 1.20
CA VAL A 45 22.45 2.72 1.71
C VAL A 45 23.57 3.19 2.64
N ASN A 46 23.90 4.48 2.63
CA ASN A 46 25.09 5.06 3.27
C ASN A 46 24.84 5.80 4.60
N THR A 47 23.60 5.88 5.10
CA THR A 47 23.32 6.64 6.33
C THR A 47 23.07 5.73 7.54
N THR A 48 24.00 5.74 8.50
CA THR A 48 23.96 5.06 9.81
C THR A 48 22.95 5.65 10.80
N THR A 49 22.09 6.58 10.37
CA THR A 49 21.09 7.25 11.21
C THR A 49 19.76 6.52 11.16
N TYR A 50 19.45 5.82 12.24
CA TYR A 50 18.20 5.11 12.51
C TYR A 50 16.99 6.06 12.39
N ASN A 51 16.19 5.92 11.32
CA ASN A 51 14.97 6.72 11.15
C ASN A 51 13.72 5.84 11.17
N LEU A 52 13.06 5.78 12.32
CA LEU A 52 11.83 5.02 12.56
C LEU A 52 10.60 5.54 11.78
N LYS A 53 10.72 6.66 11.06
CA LYS A 53 9.63 7.25 10.26
C LYS A 53 9.49 6.68 8.85
N LYS A 54 10.36 5.77 8.41
CA LYS A 54 10.33 5.15 7.08
C LYS A 54 10.46 3.63 7.19
N ILE A 55 10.23 2.93 6.07
CA ILE A 55 10.57 1.50 5.91
C ILE A 55 12.09 1.26 6.10
N ASP A 56 12.89 2.33 6.28
CA ASP A 56 14.27 2.33 6.79
C ASP A 56 14.50 1.34 7.95
N GLY A 57 13.55 1.17 8.88
CA GLY A 57 13.71 0.19 9.96
C GLY A 57 13.83 -1.27 9.46
N LEU A 58 13.06 -1.65 8.44
CA LEU A 58 13.13 -2.98 7.81
C LEU A 58 14.34 -3.11 6.87
N VAL A 59 14.69 -2.03 6.17
CA VAL A 59 15.87 -1.99 5.28
C VAL A 59 17.16 -2.11 6.08
N ASN A 60 17.24 -1.49 7.25
CA ASN A 60 18.43 -1.49 8.09
C ASN A 60 18.58 -2.79 8.91
N MET A 61 17.46 -3.47 9.24
CA MET A 61 17.49 -4.76 9.96
C MET A 61 17.76 -5.96 9.06
N PHE A 62 17.21 -5.97 7.83
CA PHE A 62 17.30 -7.15 6.95
C PHE A 62 18.12 -6.90 5.68
N GLY A 63 18.35 -5.64 5.30
CA GLY A 63 18.96 -5.24 4.03
C GLY A 63 17.93 -4.80 2.99
N ARG A 64 18.37 -3.96 2.04
CA ARG A 64 17.51 -3.38 0.97
C ARG A 64 16.83 -4.44 0.11
N LYS A 65 17.49 -5.57 -0.17
CA LYS A 65 16.92 -6.67 -0.98
C LYS A 65 15.74 -7.34 -0.30
N THR A 66 15.84 -7.63 0.99
CA THR A 66 14.84 -8.32 1.82
C THR A 66 13.67 -7.41 2.12
N ALA A 67 13.91 -6.13 2.41
CA ALA A 67 12.84 -5.14 2.55
C ALA A 67 12.01 -4.98 1.26
N ARG A 68 12.66 -5.00 0.09
CA ARG A 68 11.99 -5.00 -1.22
C ARG A 68 11.13 -6.24 -1.44
N VAL A 69 11.63 -7.43 -1.07
CA VAL A 69 10.85 -8.67 -1.18
C VAL A 69 9.62 -8.64 -0.27
N LEU A 70 9.78 -8.23 1.00
CA LEU A 70 8.68 -8.12 1.95
C LEU A 70 7.60 -7.13 1.49
N THR A 71 8.01 -5.94 1.02
CA THR A 71 7.09 -4.92 0.51
C THR A 71 6.42 -5.35 -0.80
N ALA A 72 7.12 -6.04 -1.70
CA ALA A 72 6.53 -6.60 -2.92
C ALA A 72 5.49 -7.70 -2.60
N THR A 73 5.80 -8.60 -1.66
CA THR A 73 4.85 -9.63 -1.22
C THR A 73 3.62 -9.00 -0.56
N GLY A 74 3.81 -7.97 0.28
CA GLY A 74 2.70 -7.21 0.86
C GLY A 74 1.85 -6.50 -0.19
N ALA A 75 2.48 -5.90 -1.20
CA ALA A 75 1.79 -5.24 -2.30
C ALA A 75 0.91 -6.22 -3.10
N ILE A 76 1.43 -7.41 -3.43
CA ILE A 76 0.68 -8.46 -4.11
C ILE A 76 -0.51 -8.91 -3.26
N PHE A 77 -0.32 -9.07 -1.95
CA PHE A 77 -1.41 -9.46 -1.05
C PHE A 77 -2.53 -8.41 -1.00
N ILE A 78 -2.18 -7.12 -0.96
CA ILE A 78 -3.15 -6.01 -1.02
C ILE A 78 -3.93 -6.02 -2.34
N ILE A 79 -3.26 -6.28 -3.47
CA ILE A 79 -3.92 -6.39 -4.79
C ILE A 79 -4.92 -7.54 -4.78
N ILE A 80 -4.53 -8.72 -4.29
CA ILE A 80 -5.40 -9.91 -4.22
C ILE A 80 -6.64 -9.63 -3.34
N LEU A 81 -6.45 -8.99 -2.18
CA LEU A 81 -7.56 -8.59 -1.32
C LEU A 81 -8.49 -7.59 -2.00
N GLY A 82 -7.94 -6.60 -2.71
CA GLY A 82 -8.72 -5.63 -3.47
C GLY A 82 -9.55 -6.30 -4.57
N ILE A 83 -8.97 -7.25 -5.31
CA ILE A 83 -9.68 -8.04 -6.33
C ILE A 83 -10.77 -8.91 -5.67
N GLY A 84 -10.46 -9.59 -4.57
CA GLY A 84 -11.44 -10.40 -3.85
C GLY A 84 -12.64 -9.60 -3.35
N LEU A 85 -12.39 -8.41 -2.80
CA LEU A 85 -13.45 -7.48 -2.41
C LEU A 85 -14.25 -6.96 -3.60
N ALA A 86 -13.61 -6.68 -4.74
CA ALA A 86 -14.32 -6.29 -5.95
C ALA A 86 -15.27 -7.39 -6.43
N ILE A 87 -14.83 -8.65 -6.39
CA ILE A 87 -15.65 -9.79 -6.79
C ILE A 87 -16.86 -9.95 -5.86
N ILE A 88 -16.67 -9.89 -4.54
CA ILE A 88 -17.76 -9.98 -3.55
C ILE A 88 -18.79 -8.86 -3.71
N ILE A 89 -18.37 -7.68 -4.16
CA ILE A 89 -19.26 -6.53 -4.34
C ILE A 89 -20.02 -6.60 -5.68
N LEU A 90 -19.44 -7.24 -6.70
CA LEU A 90 -20.02 -7.36 -8.04
C LEU A 90 -20.92 -8.60 -8.23
N TYR A 91 -20.77 -9.62 -7.38
CA TYR A 91 -21.56 -10.85 -7.38
C TYR A 91 -22.52 -10.90 -6.20
#